data_AF-A0A7Z0RQ28-F1
#
_entry.id   AF-A0A7Z0RQ28-F1
#
_cell.length_a   1.000
_cell.length_b   1.000
_cell.length_c   1.000
_cell.angle_alpha   90.00
_cell.angle_beta   90.00
_cell.angle_gamma   90.00
#
_symmetry.space_group_name_H-M   'P 1'
#
loop_
_entity.id
_entity.type
_entity.pdbx_description
1 polymer ?
#
loop_
_entity_poly.entity_id
_entity_poly.type
_entity_poly.pdbx_seq_one_letter_code
_entity_poly.pdbx_strand_id
1 'polypeptide(L)'
;MPKNVLQMKNAYIHEESSQRREQHDHRRQRNRFIGWVLILVVLLFILPIFNLVRNREVLEQRRKHYREMDQQYQQLEREEERLSNLARKLEDDDYASKYMRARYYYSKDGETIYTIPDLLPK
;
A
#
# COMPACT_ATOMS: atom_id res chain seq x y z
N MET A 1 -45.64 54.07 43.86
CA MET A 1 -44.49 54.32 44.76
C MET A 1 -43.34 53.44 44.30
N PRO A 2 -42.14 53.97 44.02
CA PRO A 2 -40.99 53.12 43.71
C PRO A 2 -40.50 52.40 44.97
N LYS A 3 -40.26 51.09 44.87
CA LYS A 3 -39.68 50.26 45.93
C LYS A 3 -38.18 50.59 46.01
N ASN A 4 -37.79 51.39 46.99
CA ASN A 4 -36.38 51.57 47.34
C ASN A 4 -35.90 50.34 48.09
N VAL A 5 -35.21 49.44 47.37
CA VAL A 5 -34.53 48.31 47.99
C VAL A 5 -33.16 48.80 48.45
N LEU A 6 -32.97 48.93 49.76
CA LEU A 6 -31.70 49.25 50.37
C LEU A 6 -30.73 48.09 50.11
N GLN A 7 -29.79 48.28 49.19
CA GLN A 7 -28.69 47.35 49.01
C GLN A 7 -27.85 47.36 50.29
N MET A 8 -27.75 46.22 50.97
CA MET A 8 -26.85 46.07 52.12
C MET A 8 -25.41 46.21 51.61
N LYS A 9 -24.80 47.37 51.88
CA LYS A 9 -23.39 47.65 51.59
C LYS A 9 -22.53 46.89 52.60
N ASN A 10 -22.27 45.62 52.32
CA ASN A 10 -21.43 44.78 53.15
C ASN A 10 -20.09 44.54 52.45
N ALA A 11 -19.00 44.85 53.15
CA ALA A 11 -17.63 44.61 52.69
C ALA A 11 -17.41 43.13 52.34
N TYR A 12 -18.02 42.20 53.09
CA TYR A 12 -17.94 40.76 52.84
C TYR A 12 -18.54 40.37 51.48
N ILE A 13 -19.70 40.93 51.12
CA ILE A 13 -20.37 40.63 49.84
C ILE A 13 -19.56 41.19 48.68
N HIS A 14 -18.95 42.36 48.85
CA HIS A 14 -18.07 42.92 47.83
C HIS A 14 -16.82 42.05 47.63
N GLU A 15 -16.17 41.65 48.70
CA GLU A 15 -14.96 40.82 48.66
C GLU A 15 -15.21 39.42 48.10
N GLU A 16 -16.30 38.77 48.48
CA GLU A 16 -16.67 37.46 47.92
C GLU A 16 -17.06 37.58 46.44
N SER A 17 -17.75 38.65 46.05
CA SER A 17 -18.13 38.88 44.65
C SER A 17 -16.93 39.21 43.76
N SER A 18 -15.91 39.91 44.27
CA SER A 18 -14.66 40.17 43.53
C SER A 18 -13.84 38.91 43.37
N GLN A 19 -13.69 38.11 44.43
CA GLN A 19 -13.01 36.81 44.36
C GLN A 19 -13.69 35.85 43.36
N ARG A 20 -15.03 35.78 43.37
CA ARG A 20 -15.79 34.99 42.40
C ARG A 20 -15.58 35.51 40.97
N ARG A 21 -15.57 36.83 40.75
CA ARG A 21 -15.33 37.42 39.42
C ARG A 21 -13.94 37.10 38.88
N GLU A 22 -12.91 37.21 39.71
CA GLU A 22 -11.54 36.84 39.34
C GLU A 22 -11.44 35.35 38.98
N GLN A 23 -12.03 34.46 39.78
CA GLN A 23 -12.08 33.03 39.47
C GLN A 23 -12.85 32.75 38.16
N HIS A 24 -13.94 33.46 37.90
CA HIS A 24 -14.71 33.34 36.65
C HIS A 24 -13.93 33.87 35.45
N ASP A 25 -13.18 34.97 35.59
CA ASP A 25 -12.39 35.56 34.52
C ASP A 25 -11.15 34.72 34.20
N HIS A 26 -10.48 34.15 35.20
CA HIS A 26 -9.42 33.17 35.00
C HIS A 26 -9.94 31.90 34.29
N ARG A 27 -11.14 31.42 34.66
CA ARG A 27 -11.79 30.30 33.96
C ARG A 27 -12.16 30.65 32.52
N ARG A 28 -12.65 31.85 32.26
CA ARG A 28 -12.99 32.34 30.90
C ARG A 28 -11.75 32.43 30.02
N GLN A 29 -10.66 33.00 30.52
CA GLN A 29 -9.40 33.09 29.80
C GLN A 29 -8.83 31.70 29.48
N ARG A 30 -8.84 30.79 30.48
CA ARG A 30 -8.39 29.40 30.29
C ARG A 30 -9.24 28.67 29.25
N ASN A 31 -10.55 28.80 29.29
CA ASN A 31 -11.45 28.15 28.33
C ASN A 31 -11.27 28.72 26.91
N ARG A 32 -10.98 30.02 26.76
CA ARG A 32 -10.63 30.62 25.46
C ARG A 32 -9.31 30.07 24.93
N PHE A 33 -8.30 29.95 25.78
CA PHE A 33 -7.02 29.33 25.41
C PHE A 33 -7.19 27.87 24.98
N ILE A 34 -7.96 27.08 25.75
CA ILE A 34 -8.28 25.70 25.40
C ILE A 34 -9.02 25.62 24.06
N GLY A 35 -9.94 26.55 23.77
CA GLY A 35 -10.62 26.64 22.48
C GLY A 35 -9.66 26.87 21.32
N TRP A 36 -8.70 27.79 21.46
CA TRP A 36 -7.66 28.05 20.45
C TRP A 36 -6.74 26.84 20.24
N VAL A 37 -6.34 26.16 21.31
CA VAL A 37 -5.55 24.92 21.23
C VAL A 37 -6.33 23.83 20.50
N LEU A 38 -7.62 23.67 20.77
CA LEU A 38 -8.45 22.66 20.13
C LEU A 38 -8.62 22.92 18.64
N ILE A 39 -8.79 24.18 18.22
CA ILE A 39 -8.82 24.57 16.80
C ILE A 39 -7.49 24.25 16.12
N LEU A 40 -6.36 24.55 16.77
CA LEU A 40 -5.02 24.25 16.24
C LEU A 40 -4.80 22.75 16.08
N VAL A 41 -5.21 21.95 17.07
CA VAL A 41 -5.16 20.48 17.00
C VAL A 41 -5.99 19.97 15.81
N VAL A 42 -7.25 20.39 15.67
CA VAL A 42 -8.09 20.00 14.53
C VAL A 42 -7.45 20.37 13.20
N LEU A 43 -6.88 21.58 13.09
CA LEU A 43 -6.21 22.05 11.88
C LEU A 43 -4.94 21.24 11.54
N LEU A 44 -4.17 20.85 12.56
CA LEU A 44 -3.00 19.99 12.40
C LEU A 44 -3.38 18.60 11.90
N PHE A 45 -4.50 18.06 12.39
CA PHE A 45 -5.00 16.74 11.98
C PHE A 45 -5.69 16.71 10.60
N ILE A 46 -6.12 17.84 10.04
CA ILE A 46 -6.75 17.90 8.70
C ILE A 46 -5.74 17.61 7.56
N LEU A 47 -4.50 18.10 7.69
CA LEU A 47 -3.46 17.96 6.66
C LEU A 47 -3.01 16.50 6.39
N PRO A 48 -2.73 15.64 7.39
CA PRO A 48 -2.28 14.27 7.15
C PRO A 48 -3.36 13.35 6.56
N ILE A 49 -4.65 13.69 6.71
CA ILE A 49 -5.77 12.86 6.22
C ILE A 49 -5.80 12.81 4.70
N PHE A 50 -5.48 13.92 4.02
CA PHE A 50 -5.48 13.97 2.55
C PHE A 50 -4.35 13.14 1.91
N ASN A 51 -3.20 13.01 2.59
CA ASN A 51 -2.07 12.23 2.08
C ASN A 51 -2.37 10.72 2.07
N LEU A 52 -3.12 10.24 3.07
CA LEU A 52 -3.38 8.81 3.26
C LEU A 52 -4.23 8.18 2.14
N VAL A 53 -5.18 8.93 1.58
CA VAL A 53 -6.11 8.42 0.56
C VAL A 53 -5.45 8.29 -0.81
N ARG A 54 -4.55 9.20 -1.15
CA ARG A 54 -3.86 9.22 -2.46
C ARG A 54 -2.94 8.01 -2.68
N ASN A 55 -2.50 7.36 -1.60
CA ASN A 55 -1.62 6.20 -1.68
C ASN A 55 -2.30 4.87 -2.05
N ARG A 56 -3.63 4.78 -2.06
CA ARG A 56 -4.30 3.49 -2.35
C ARG A 56 -4.18 3.07 -3.80
N GLU A 57 -4.39 3.99 -4.74
CA GLU A 57 -4.26 3.69 -6.18
C GLU A 57 -2.82 3.35 -6.56
N VAL A 58 -1.86 4.09 -6.01
CA VAL A 58 -0.43 3.84 -6.22
C VAL A 58 -0.01 2.47 -5.66
N LEU A 59 -0.53 2.09 -4.49
CA LEU A 59 -0.26 0.77 -3.91
C LEU A 59 -0.85 -0.37 -4.75
N GLU A 60 -2.08 -0.22 -5.25
CA GLU A 60 -2.71 -1.21 -6.13
C GLU A 60 -1.97 -1.35 -7.47
N GLN A 61 -1.59 -0.23 -8.09
CA GLN A 61 -0.78 -0.23 -9.32
C GLN A 61 0.56 -0.93 -9.11
N ARG A 62 1.29 -0.60 -8.02
CA ARG A 62 2.55 -1.28 -7.68
C ARG A 62 2.36 -2.77 -7.43
N ARG A 63 1.28 -3.17 -6.75
CA ARG A 63 0.96 -4.60 -6.54
C ARG A 63 0.63 -5.34 -7.83
N LYS A 64 0.01 -4.66 -8.81
CA LYS A 64 -0.26 -5.26 -10.13
C LYS A 64 1.04 -5.43 -10.92
N HIS A 65 1.84 -4.38 -11.04
CA HIS A 65 3.15 -4.48 -11.70
C HIS A 65 4.06 -5.52 -11.07
N TYR A 66 4.10 -5.59 -9.72
CA TYR A 66 4.90 -6.61 -9.05
C TYR A 66 4.44 -8.03 -9.43
N ARG A 67 3.13 -8.28 -9.47
CA ARG A 67 2.58 -9.59 -9.89
C ARG A 67 2.89 -9.90 -11.36
N GLU A 68 2.78 -8.91 -12.24
CA GLU A 68 3.12 -9.07 -13.65
C GLU A 68 4.61 -9.41 -13.84
N MET A 69 5.50 -8.70 -13.14
CA MET A 69 6.94 -8.97 -13.19
C MET A 69 7.30 -10.33 -12.59
N ASP A 70 6.69 -10.71 -11.46
CA ASP A 70 6.88 -12.03 -10.84
C ASP A 70 6.44 -13.17 -11.77
N GLN A 71 5.30 -13.00 -12.45
CA GLN A 71 4.84 -13.96 -13.46
C GLN A 71 5.80 -14.06 -14.65
N GLN A 72 6.29 -12.92 -15.16
CA GLN A 72 7.28 -12.91 -16.24
C GLN A 72 8.59 -13.58 -15.80
N TYR A 73 9.04 -13.32 -14.58
CA TYR A 73 10.22 -13.93 -14.01
C TYR A 73 10.08 -15.46 -13.95
N GLN A 74 8.98 -15.97 -13.38
CA GLN A 74 8.72 -17.42 -13.32
C GLN A 74 8.53 -18.07 -14.69
N GLN A 75 8.06 -17.34 -15.69
CA GLN A 75 8.01 -17.85 -17.07
C GLN A 75 9.42 -17.97 -17.65
N LEU A 76 10.24 -16.93 -17.48
CA LEU A 76 11.60 -16.89 -17.98
C LEU A 76 12.50 -17.92 -17.30
N GLU A 77 12.36 -18.10 -15.99
CA GLU A 77 13.09 -19.12 -15.21
C GLU A 77 12.76 -20.53 -15.71
N ARG A 78 11.48 -20.83 -15.96
CA ARG A 78 11.06 -22.13 -16.53
C ARG A 78 11.57 -22.32 -17.95
N GLU A 79 11.65 -21.26 -18.74
CA GLU A 79 12.19 -21.31 -20.09
C GLU A 79 13.71 -21.54 -20.05
N GLU A 80 14.44 -20.84 -19.20
CA GLU A 80 15.86 -21.03 -18.96
C GLU A 80 16.17 -22.46 -18.51
N GLU A 81 15.42 -22.99 -17.54
CA GLU A 81 15.60 -24.37 -17.07
C GLU A 81 15.35 -25.38 -18.21
N ARG A 82 14.31 -25.17 -19.03
CA ARG A 82 14.02 -26.02 -20.18
C ARG A 82 15.15 -25.97 -21.20
N LEU A 83 15.61 -24.79 -21.57
CA LEU A 83 16.68 -24.58 -22.54
C LEU A 83 18.01 -25.15 -22.04
N SER A 84 18.33 -24.96 -20.76
CA SER A 84 19.53 -25.53 -20.11
C SER A 84 19.50 -27.06 -20.11
N ASN A 85 18.35 -27.65 -19.76
CA ASN A 85 18.16 -29.09 -19.84
C ASN A 85 18.22 -29.63 -21.27
N LEU A 86 17.69 -28.89 -22.24
CA LEU A 86 17.79 -29.25 -23.66
C LEU A 86 19.25 -29.18 -24.14
N ALA A 87 19.98 -28.12 -23.80
CA ALA A 87 21.39 -27.98 -24.14
C ALA A 87 22.22 -29.14 -23.59
N ARG A 88 22.00 -29.51 -22.32
CA ARG A 88 22.66 -30.66 -21.70
C ARG A 88 22.31 -31.99 -22.37
N LYS A 89 21.06 -32.17 -22.79
CA LYS A 89 20.66 -33.37 -23.55
C LYS A 89 21.27 -33.40 -24.95
N LEU A 90 21.43 -32.25 -25.60
CA LEU A 90 22.06 -32.13 -26.92
C LEU A 90 23.57 -32.38 -26.89
N GLU A 91 24.20 -32.35 -25.72
CA GLU A 91 25.61 -32.77 -25.54
C GLU A 91 25.79 -34.29 -25.68
N ASP A 92 24.71 -35.07 -25.50
CA ASP A 92 24.71 -36.51 -25.73
C ASP A 92 24.46 -36.81 -27.22
N ASP A 93 25.43 -37.47 -27.87
CA ASP A 93 25.41 -37.80 -29.30
C ASP A 93 24.20 -38.67 -29.73
N ASP A 94 23.74 -39.59 -28.87
CA ASP A 94 22.58 -40.44 -29.16
C ASP A 94 21.28 -39.62 -29.12
N TYR A 95 21.15 -38.75 -28.12
CA TYR A 95 20.02 -37.83 -28.05
C TYR A 95 20.03 -36.82 -29.20
N ALA A 96 21.18 -36.22 -29.52
CA ALA A 96 21.34 -35.28 -30.62
C ALA A 96 20.98 -35.93 -31.97
N SER A 97 21.42 -37.17 -32.21
CA SER A 97 21.07 -37.94 -33.40
C SER A 97 19.56 -38.18 -33.51
N LYS A 98 18.90 -38.58 -32.41
CA LYS A 98 17.44 -38.77 -32.36
C LYS A 98 16.70 -37.45 -32.56
N TYR A 99 17.18 -36.37 -31.95
CA TYR A 99 16.62 -35.03 -32.10
C TYR A 99 16.69 -34.56 -33.56
N MET A 100 17.83 -34.74 -34.23
CA MET A 100 17.99 -34.42 -35.65
C MET A 100 17.05 -35.23 -36.55
N ARG A 101 16.91 -36.54 -36.29
CA ARG A 101 15.95 -37.39 -37.03
C ARG A 101 14.51 -36.91 -36.88
N ALA A 102 14.11 -36.56 -35.65
CA ALA A 102 12.78 -36.03 -35.38
C ALA A 102 12.57 -34.61 -35.95
N ARG A 103 13.60 -33.76 -35.94
CA ARG A 103 13.50 -32.35 -36.39
C ARG A 103 13.53 -32.20 -37.90
N TYR A 104 14.39 -32.97 -38.56
CA TYR A 104 14.65 -32.87 -40.00
C TYR A 104 14.09 -34.04 -40.80
N TYR A 105 13.31 -34.92 -40.16
CA TYR A 105 12.73 -36.10 -40.80
C TYR A 105 13.79 -36.94 -41.52
N TYR A 106 14.95 -37.13 -40.88
CA TYR A 106 16.04 -37.93 -41.44
C TYR A 106 15.81 -39.40 -41.11
N SER A 107 15.80 -40.26 -42.15
CA SER A 107 15.71 -41.71 -42.02
C SER A 107 16.76 -42.41 -42.88
N LYS A 108 17.14 -43.62 -42.51
CA LYS A 108 18.00 -44.49 -43.31
C LYS A 108 17.20 -45.28 -44.34
N ASP A 109 17.91 -45.87 -45.28
CA ASP A 109 17.29 -46.68 -46.33
C ASP A 109 16.53 -47.88 -45.71
N GLY A 110 15.25 -48.01 -46.07
CA GLY A 110 14.33 -49.01 -45.50
C GLY A 110 13.56 -48.57 -44.23
N GLU A 111 13.74 -47.35 -43.71
CA GLU A 111 12.96 -46.82 -42.57
C GLU A 111 11.72 -46.03 -43.02
N THR A 112 10.60 -46.12 -42.28
CA THR A 112 9.37 -45.33 -42.50
C THR A 112 9.23 -44.25 -41.43
N ILE A 113 8.98 -43.00 -41.85
CA ILE A 113 8.88 -41.85 -40.95
C ILE A 113 7.43 -41.64 -40.51
N TYR A 114 7.20 -41.56 -39.20
CA TYR A 114 5.93 -41.15 -38.62
C TYR A 114 6.10 -39.82 -37.89
N THR A 115 5.25 -38.84 -38.22
CA THR A 115 5.26 -37.54 -37.55
C THR A 115 4.35 -37.58 -36.33
N ILE A 116 4.90 -37.24 -35.18
CA ILE A 116 4.15 -37.15 -33.92
C ILE A 116 4.09 -35.66 -33.53
N PRO A 117 2.89 -35.08 -33.37
CA PRO A 117 2.77 -33.69 -32.93
C PRO A 117 3.37 -33.52 -31.53
N ASP A 118 4.08 -32.41 -31.30
CA ASP A 118 4.74 -32.07 -30.03
C ASP A 118 5.80 -33.07 -29.52
N LEU A 119 6.37 -33.90 -30.41
CA LEU A 119 7.45 -34.84 -30.06
C LEU A 119 8.71 -34.15 -29.53
N LEU A 120 9.03 -32.97 -30.06
CA LEU A 120 10.22 -32.21 -29.67
C LEU A 120 9.85 -31.15 -28.63
N PRO A 121 10.68 -30.99 -27.57
CA PRO A 121 10.52 -29.87 -26.67
C PRO A 121 10.67 -28.56 -27.45
N LYS A 122 9.66 -27.69 -27.31
CA LYS A 122 9.63 -26.34 -27.88
C LYS A 122 10.40 -25.36 -26.99
#